data_AF-A0A956QAE5-F1
#
_entry.id   AF-A0A956QAE5-F1
#
_cell.length_a   1.000
_cell.length_b   1.000
_cell.length_c   1.000
_cell.angle_alpha   90.00
_cell.angle_beta   90.00
_cell.angle_gamma   90.00
#
_symmetry.space_group_name_H-M   'P 1'
#
loop_
_entity.id
_entity.type
_entity.pdbx_description
1 polymer ?
#
loop_
_entity_poly.entity_id
_entity_poly.type
_entity_poly.pdbx_seq_one_letter_code
_entity_poly.pdbx_strand_id
1 'polypeptide(L)'
;MAKRTPTLTCPKCSGIAEYDMNRGCYRCPNCFGKKTRVKQGPTVVTTHDKPPMTCPRCSGPAEFDAQRGSYRCPKCSGPRPVQERGPEVSLAELERRCQTKQARQVFTQTCKSCGAQVEIASDKPSAECLLCGRHAQGQHEPSKAWVDQWVIDFTVTPEAALTAMRSHLRGLWLRPTVQIASRAVRQVHVPFWAYDVQVYTDWNANALVEVERSWWQKLWGEDKILRQQQMSGERSHRYDDWLVCASQGVPEKVVRQLEPFHTQAAHEGPVDGPLEMGTLGPRQAWPLAQAGIRRHEFVSCRNDIKAREQIQQDHHLRVAGAVEFDQPTGKSMALPLYIFSTKTVWGPMQVVVNGETGQVGSNVPYSLVKLIPVAFMALLLLTLIGVITCGGAFLVYAGLAAFAVWQTRQDQLRDEETFLDAG
;
A
#
# COMPACT_ATOMS: atom_id res chain seq x y z
N MET A 1 19.86 -29.29 -2.72
CA MET A 1 18.60 -28.61 -3.07
C MET A 1 18.69 -27.15 -2.63
N ALA A 2 18.72 -26.21 -3.58
CA ALA A 2 18.94 -24.79 -3.29
C ALA A 2 17.74 -24.18 -2.56
N LYS A 3 17.97 -23.64 -1.35
CA LYS A 3 16.98 -22.87 -0.60
C LYS A 3 16.62 -21.62 -1.42
N ARG A 4 15.38 -21.53 -1.90
CA ARG A 4 14.87 -20.30 -2.51
C ARG A 4 14.69 -19.27 -1.40
N THR A 5 15.54 -18.24 -1.37
CA THR A 5 15.38 -17.09 -0.48
C THR A 5 14.08 -16.37 -0.83
N PRO A 6 13.22 -16.00 0.13
CA PRO A 6 11.99 -15.29 -0.17
C PRO A 6 12.32 -13.94 -0.82
N THR A 7 11.83 -13.74 -2.04
CA THR A 7 11.96 -12.50 -2.82
C THR A 7 11.02 -11.46 -2.25
N LEU A 8 11.58 -10.42 -1.63
CA LEU A 8 10.83 -9.32 -1.05
C LEU A 8 10.66 -8.22 -2.10
N THR A 9 9.44 -7.80 -2.42
CA THR A 9 9.20 -6.72 -3.38
C THR A 9 9.44 -5.37 -2.73
N CYS A 10 10.20 -4.48 -3.36
CA CYS A 10 10.50 -3.18 -2.80
C CYS A 10 9.28 -2.26 -2.81
N PRO A 11 8.88 -1.67 -1.68
CA PRO A 11 7.68 -0.81 -1.61
C PRO A 11 7.83 0.52 -2.36
N LYS A 12 9.04 0.86 -2.83
CA LYS A 12 9.35 2.11 -3.54
C LYS A 12 9.48 1.93 -5.06
N CYS A 13 10.07 0.81 -5.49
CA CYS A 13 10.42 0.57 -6.91
C CYS A 13 9.63 -0.60 -7.52
N SER A 14 8.89 -1.37 -6.72
CA SER A 14 8.27 -2.65 -7.07
C SER A 14 9.24 -3.71 -7.64
N GLY A 15 10.54 -3.43 -7.69
CA GLY A 15 11.58 -4.38 -8.07
C GLY A 15 11.88 -5.38 -6.95
N ILE A 16 12.47 -6.51 -7.32
CA ILE A 16 12.88 -7.57 -6.39
C ILE A 16 14.02 -7.04 -5.52
N ALA A 17 13.85 -7.04 -4.21
CA ALA A 17 14.90 -6.72 -3.26
C ALA A 17 15.72 -7.98 -2.94
N GLU A 18 17.03 -7.85 -3.04
CA GLU A 18 17.97 -8.93 -2.78
C GLU A 18 18.46 -8.86 -1.33
N TYR A 19 18.69 -10.03 -0.72
CA TYR A 19 19.19 -10.11 0.65
C TYR A 19 20.72 -9.91 0.69
N ASP A 20 21.17 -8.81 1.29
CA ASP A 20 22.60 -8.52 1.48
C ASP A 20 23.10 -9.22 2.77
N MET A 21 23.85 -10.32 2.59
CA MET A 21 24.36 -11.14 3.70
C MET A 21 25.35 -10.39 4.59
N ASN A 22 26.08 -9.40 4.09
CA ASN A 22 27.06 -8.65 4.88
C ASN A 22 26.39 -7.63 5.83
N ARG A 23 25.14 -7.26 5.57
CA ARG A 23 24.43 -6.21 6.32
C ARG A 23 23.15 -6.68 6.99
N GLY A 24 22.70 -7.91 6.73
CA GLY A 24 21.51 -8.49 7.33
C GLY A 24 20.20 -7.78 6.94
N CYS A 25 20.13 -7.25 5.71
CA CYS A 25 18.95 -6.51 5.24
C CYS A 25 18.68 -6.70 3.74
N TYR A 26 17.42 -6.53 3.32
CA TYR A 26 17.02 -6.53 1.91
C TYR A 26 17.31 -5.17 1.24
N ARG A 27 17.83 -5.19 0.02
CA ARG A 27 18.18 -4.00 -0.77
C ARG A 27 17.56 -4.08 -2.16
N CYS A 28 16.81 -3.04 -2.58
CA CYS A 28 16.37 -2.90 -3.99
C CYS A 28 17.61 -2.47 -4.81
N PRO A 29 18.09 -3.27 -5.77
CA PRO A 29 19.18 -2.86 -6.67
C PRO A 29 18.80 -1.65 -7.52
N ASN A 30 17.49 -1.44 -7.75
CA ASN A 30 16.94 -0.32 -8.52
C ASN A 30 16.83 1.01 -7.73
N CYS A 31 16.92 0.97 -6.39
CA CYS A 31 16.85 2.16 -5.55
C CYS A 31 18.23 2.42 -4.94
N PHE A 32 19.09 3.14 -5.64
CA PHE A 32 20.39 3.60 -5.11
C PHE A 32 20.23 4.75 -4.09
N GLY A 33 19.40 4.55 -3.05
CA GLY A 33 19.18 5.49 -1.96
C GLY A 33 19.42 4.82 -0.60
N LYS A 34 20.48 5.24 0.10
CA LYS A 34 20.78 4.84 1.48
C LYS A 34 19.54 5.09 2.37
N LYS A 35 19.10 4.05 3.10
CA LYS A 35 18.08 4.04 4.19
C LYS A 35 16.62 3.63 3.84
N THR A 36 16.41 2.53 3.13
CA THR A 36 15.21 1.70 3.40
C THR A 36 15.61 0.62 4.41
N ARG A 37 15.74 0.99 5.70
CA ARG A 37 15.79 -0.04 6.75
C ARG A 37 14.37 -0.58 6.88
N VAL A 38 14.10 -1.72 6.28
CA VAL A 38 13.03 -2.59 6.78
C VAL A 38 13.54 -3.06 8.14
N LYS A 39 13.21 -2.33 9.21
CA LYS A 39 13.42 -2.84 10.57
C LYS A 39 12.61 -4.12 10.64
N GLN A 40 13.29 -5.19 11.04
CA GLN A 40 12.70 -6.48 11.37
C GLN A 40 11.34 -6.25 12.08
N GLY A 41 10.27 -6.76 11.48
CA GLY A 41 9.09 -7.16 12.24
C GLY A 41 9.51 -8.18 13.30
N PRO A 42 8.70 -8.37 14.35
CA PRO A 42 9.11 -8.99 15.60
C PRO A 42 9.77 -10.35 15.35
N THR A 43 10.82 -10.58 16.14
CA THR A 43 11.63 -11.79 16.27
C THR A 43 10.97 -13.04 15.66
N VAL A 44 11.51 -13.50 14.52
CA VAL A 44 11.23 -14.85 14.05
C VAL A 44 11.74 -15.79 15.13
N VAL A 45 10.81 -16.43 15.83
CA VAL A 45 11.10 -17.48 16.80
C VAL A 45 11.80 -18.61 16.07
N THR A 46 13.13 -18.68 16.20
CA THR A 46 13.95 -19.81 15.79
C THR A 46 13.64 -20.98 16.72
N THR A 47 12.88 -21.95 16.22
CA THR A 47 12.78 -23.39 16.55
C THR A 47 12.91 -23.93 18.00
N HIS A 48 13.11 -23.12 19.03
CA HIS A 48 13.30 -23.58 20.41
C HIS A 48 12.36 -22.97 21.46
N ASP A 49 11.49 -22.00 21.09
CA ASP A 49 10.57 -21.34 22.06
C ASP A 49 9.07 -21.44 21.71
N LYS A 50 8.66 -22.45 20.91
CA LYS A 50 7.21 -22.68 20.70
C LYS A 50 6.68 -23.68 21.72
N PRO A 51 5.74 -23.30 22.60
CA PRO A 51 5.19 -24.22 23.59
C PRO A 51 4.48 -25.38 22.87
N PRO A 52 4.58 -26.62 23.40
CA PRO A 52 3.88 -27.76 22.84
C PRO A 52 2.38 -27.46 22.78
N MET A 53 1.77 -27.66 21.61
CA MET A 53 0.34 -27.46 21.44
C MET A 53 -0.40 -28.79 21.58
N THR A 54 -1.63 -28.74 22.06
CA THR A 54 -2.49 -29.92 22.15
C THR A 54 -3.09 -30.22 20.78
N CYS A 55 -2.95 -31.45 20.29
CA CYS A 55 -3.49 -31.87 19.01
C CYS A 55 -5.03 -31.83 19.05
N PRO A 56 -5.71 -31.09 18.15
CA PRO A 56 -7.17 -30.97 18.19
C PRO A 56 -7.91 -32.26 17.82
N ARG A 57 -7.21 -33.26 17.25
CA ARG A 57 -7.79 -34.55 16.84
C ARG A 57 -7.77 -35.61 17.94
N CYS A 58 -6.73 -35.65 18.77
CA CYS A 58 -6.53 -36.72 19.74
C CYS A 58 -6.16 -36.23 21.14
N SER A 59 -6.13 -34.91 21.34
CA SER A 59 -5.74 -34.24 22.57
C SER A 59 -4.33 -34.57 23.09
N GLY A 60 -3.49 -35.21 22.26
CA GLY A 60 -2.09 -35.53 22.59
C GLY A 60 -1.14 -34.37 22.30
N PRO A 61 0.10 -34.41 22.82
CA PRO A 61 1.09 -33.36 22.56
C PRO A 61 1.51 -33.36 21.07
N ALA A 62 1.51 -32.18 20.44
CA ALA A 62 2.00 -31.97 19.08
C ALA A 62 3.30 -31.15 19.10
N GLU A 63 4.26 -31.56 18.29
CA GLU A 63 5.61 -31.00 18.22
C GLU A 63 5.79 -30.17 16.94
N PHE A 64 6.50 -29.06 16.99
CA PHE A 64 6.70 -28.20 15.83
C PHE A 64 7.77 -28.77 14.88
N ASP A 65 7.39 -29.09 13.63
CA ASP A 65 8.30 -29.55 12.58
C ASP A 65 8.84 -28.34 11.79
N ALA A 66 10.08 -27.98 12.10
CA ALA A 66 10.77 -26.84 11.50
C ALA A 66 11.05 -26.98 10.00
N GLN A 67 11.12 -28.21 9.46
CA GLN A 67 11.36 -28.42 8.04
C GLN A 67 10.10 -28.17 7.21
N ARG A 68 8.93 -28.37 7.82
CA ARG A 68 7.61 -28.15 7.19
C ARG A 68 6.91 -26.89 7.66
N GLY A 69 7.45 -26.19 8.66
CA GLY A 69 6.85 -24.99 9.25
C GLY A 69 5.50 -25.23 9.95
N SER A 70 5.18 -26.47 10.35
CA SER A 70 3.86 -26.88 10.89
C SER A 70 4.00 -27.82 12.09
N TYR A 71 2.96 -27.91 12.93
CA TYR A 71 2.96 -28.84 14.06
C TYR A 71 2.57 -30.26 13.62
N ARG A 72 3.35 -31.24 14.07
CA ARG A 72 3.18 -32.67 13.81
C ARG A 72 2.77 -33.37 15.10
N CYS A 73 1.65 -34.08 15.05
CA CYS A 73 1.29 -35.03 16.11
C CYS A 73 1.95 -36.39 15.81
N PRO A 74 2.85 -36.90 16.68
CA PRO A 74 3.52 -38.19 16.47
C PRO A 74 2.55 -39.37 16.50
N LYS A 75 1.40 -39.23 17.17
CA LYS A 75 0.37 -40.28 17.32
C LYS A 75 -0.63 -40.36 16.16
N CYS A 76 -0.86 -39.26 15.44
CA CYS A 76 -1.87 -39.19 14.37
C CYS A 76 -1.29 -39.25 12.96
N SER A 77 0.03 -39.34 12.82
CA SER A 77 0.79 -39.53 11.57
C SER A 77 0.09 -39.00 10.31
N GLY A 78 0.07 -37.68 10.13
CA GLY A 78 -0.21 -37.08 8.82
C GLY A 78 -0.63 -35.61 8.88
N PRO A 79 0.04 -34.68 8.16
CA PRO A 79 -0.46 -33.32 7.95
C PRO A 79 -1.80 -33.38 7.20
N ARG A 80 -2.64 -32.34 7.31
CA ARG A 80 -3.62 -32.11 6.24
C ARG A 80 -2.79 -32.04 4.94
N PRO A 81 -3.12 -32.81 3.89
CA PRO A 81 -2.55 -32.51 2.58
C PRO A 81 -2.78 -31.02 2.31
N VAL A 82 -1.86 -30.37 1.59
CA VAL A 82 -2.20 -29.12 0.90
C VAL A 82 -3.48 -29.45 0.17
N GLN A 83 -4.61 -28.92 0.64
CA GLN A 83 -5.86 -29.05 -0.11
C GLN A 83 -5.51 -28.47 -1.47
N GLU A 84 -5.65 -29.29 -2.52
CA GLU A 84 -5.71 -28.77 -3.89
C GLU A 84 -6.62 -27.56 -3.82
N ARG A 85 -6.17 -26.39 -4.30
CA ARG A 85 -7.00 -25.18 -4.31
C ARG A 85 -8.37 -25.60 -4.84
N GLY A 86 -9.38 -25.63 -3.96
CA GLY A 86 -10.76 -25.89 -4.34
C GLY A 86 -11.13 -25.07 -5.57
N PRO A 87 -12.03 -25.58 -6.40
CA PRO A 87 -12.12 -25.15 -7.79
C PRO A 87 -12.37 -23.65 -7.86
N GLU A 88 -11.41 -22.93 -8.43
CA GLU A 88 -11.63 -21.61 -8.98
C GLU A 88 -12.84 -21.69 -9.91
N VAL A 89 -13.85 -20.88 -9.65
CA VAL A 89 -15.10 -20.92 -10.41
C VAL A 89 -15.27 -19.67 -11.25
N SER A 90 -16.04 -19.80 -12.34
CA SER A 90 -16.44 -18.63 -13.13
C SER A 90 -17.22 -17.65 -12.26
N LEU A 91 -17.20 -16.35 -12.62
CA LEU A 91 -17.94 -15.34 -11.85
C LEU A 91 -19.45 -15.60 -11.77
N ALA A 92 -20.02 -16.21 -12.81
CA ALA A 92 -21.42 -16.58 -12.83
C ALA A 92 -21.73 -17.65 -11.78
N GLU A 93 -20.85 -18.64 -11.67
CA GLU A 93 -20.96 -19.69 -10.69
C GLU A 93 -20.70 -19.16 -9.28
N LEU A 94 -19.69 -18.29 -9.10
CA LEU A 94 -19.38 -17.66 -7.82
C LEU A 94 -20.57 -16.84 -7.30
N GLU A 95 -21.24 -16.10 -8.17
CA GLU A 95 -22.42 -15.32 -7.81
C GLU A 95 -23.63 -16.20 -7.48
N ARG A 96 -23.87 -17.24 -8.28
CA ARG A 96 -24.92 -18.24 -8.00
C ARG A 96 -24.70 -18.89 -6.64
N ARG A 97 -23.46 -19.27 -6.36
CA ARG A 97 -23.00 -19.82 -5.08
C ARG A 97 -23.36 -18.88 -3.94
N CYS A 98 -22.93 -17.62 -3.99
CA CYS A 98 -23.29 -16.61 -2.98
C CYS A 98 -24.81 -16.51 -2.73
N GLN A 99 -25.63 -16.79 -3.74
CA GLN A 99 -27.09 -16.74 -3.66
C GLN A 99 -27.76 -18.07 -3.23
N THR A 100 -27.09 -19.24 -3.35
CA THR A 100 -27.75 -20.55 -3.21
C THR A 100 -27.04 -21.57 -2.29
N LYS A 101 -27.88 -22.18 -1.43
CA LYS A 101 -27.81 -23.55 -0.83
C LYS A 101 -26.58 -24.05 -0.05
N GLN A 102 -25.47 -23.33 0.07
CA GLN A 102 -24.41 -23.62 1.08
C GLN A 102 -24.39 -22.57 2.19
N ALA A 103 -25.57 -22.07 2.54
CA ALA A 103 -25.68 -21.00 3.50
C ALA A 103 -25.92 -21.54 4.92
N ARG A 104 -25.00 -21.28 5.83
CA ARG A 104 -25.22 -21.46 7.27
C ARG A 104 -26.30 -20.46 7.69
N GLN A 105 -27.27 -20.93 8.48
CA GLN A 105 -28.17 -20.00 9.16
C GLN A 105 -27.34 -19.23 10.20
N VAL A 106 -27.25 -17.94 9.99
CA VAL A 106 -26.57 -17.00 10.88
C VAL A 106 -27.53 -15.89 11.23
N PHE A 107 -27.27 -15.21 12.34
CA PHE A 107 -27.87 -13.92 12.58
C PHE A 107 -26.91 -12.87 12.06
N THR A 108 -27.43 -11.87 11.36
CA THR A 108 -26.61 -10.74 10.93
C THR A 108 -27.13 -9.44 11.49
N GLN A 109 -26.20 -8.51 11.67
CA GLN A 109 -26.48 -7.15 12.07
C GLN A 109 -25.98 -6.19 10.99
N THR A 110 -26.90 -5.46 10.36
CA THR A 110 -26.57 -4.47 9.33
C THR A 110 -26.39 -3.09 9.95
N CYS A 111 -25.24 -2.45 9.71
CA CYS A 111 -24.95 -1.11 10.20
C CYS A 111 -25.55 -0.04 9.29
N LYS A 112 -26.49 0.76 9.79
CA LYS A 112 -27.07 1.91 9.05
C LYS A 112 -26.07 3.01 8.69
N SER A 113 -24.90 3.07 9.35
CA SER A 113 -23.92 4.14 9.14
C SER A 113 -22.87 3.82 8.08
N CYS A 114 -22.49 2.56 7.91
CA CYS A 114 -21.46 2.16 6.94
C CYS A 114 -21.90 1.03 5.99
N GLY A 115 -23.14 0.54 6.11
CA GLY A 115 -23.67 -0.52 5.25
C GLY A 115 -23.17 -1.93 5.58
N ALA A 116 -22.08 -2.07 6.34
CA ALA A 116 -21.49 -3.36 6.68
C ALA A 116 -22.49 -4.28 7.41
N GLN A 117 -22.50 -5.55 7.00
CA GLN A 117 -23.30 -6.61 7.59
C GLN A 117 -22.38 -7.61 8.27
N VAL A 118 -22.57 -7.83 9.57
CA VAL A 118 -21.66 -8.66 10.39
C VAL A 118 -22.43 -9.83 10.99
N GLU A 119 -21.83 -11.02 10.98
CA GLU A 119 -22.32 -12.21 11.67
C GLU A 119 -22.27 -12.03 13.19
N ILE A 120 -23.34 -12.41 13.87
CA ILE A 120 -23.46 -12.41 15.33
C ILE A 120 -23.80 -13.81 15.84
N ALA A 121 -23.21 -14.19 16.97
CA ALA A 121 -23.25 -15.56 17.50
C ALA A 121 -24.63 -16.01 18.03
N SER A 122 -25.62 -15.11 18.14
CA SER A 122 -27.02 -15.38 18.55
C SER A 122 -27.82 -14.07 18.57
N ASP A 123 -29.06 -14.09 19.09
CA ASP A 123 -30.00 -12.98 19.24
C ASP A 123 -29.48 -11.71 19.94
N LYS A 124 -28.27 -11.73 20.51
CA LYS A 124 -27.66 -10.59 21.21
C LYS A 124 -26.96 -9.62 20.24
N PRO A 125 -27.48 -8.39 20.06
CA PRO A 125 -26.82 -7.36 19.26
C PRO A 125 -25.46 -7.00 19.83
N SER A 126 -24.50 -6.76 18.95
CA SER A 126 -23.41 -5.88 19.35
C SER A 126 -23.99 -4.49 19.57
N ALA A 127 -23.59 -3.83 20.67
CA ALA A 127 -23.97 -2.44 20.93
C ALA A 127 -23.34 -1.47 19.92
N GLU A 128 -22.22 -1.86 19.32
CA GLU A 128 -21.42 -1.06 18.37
C GLU A 128 -21.02 -1.87 17.14
N CYS A 129 -20.99 -1.23 15.98
CA CYS A 129 -20.54 -1.83 14.72
C CYS A 129 -19.05 -2.18 14.79
N LEU A 130 -18.70 -3.41 14.40
CA LEU A 130 -17.30 -3.87 14.45
C LEU A 130 -16.37 -3.13 13.48
N LEU A 131 -16.94 -2.54 12.43
CA LEU A 131 -16.20 -1.92 11.33
C LEU A 131 -16.03 -0.41 11.57
N CYS A 132 -17.12 0.32 11.77
CA CYS A 132 -17.08 1.79 11.91
C CYS A 132 -17.16 2.30 13.36
N GLY A 133 -17.40 1.42 14.34
CA GLY A 133 -17.43 1.78 15.77
C GLY A 133 -18.62 2.63 16.22
N ARG A 134 -19.63 2.84 15.37
CA ARG A 134 -20.87 3.54 15.75
C ARG A 134 -21.88 2.60 16.38
N HIS A 135 -22.79 3.12 17.19
CA HIS A 135 -23.88 2.33 17.76
C HIS A 135 -24.63 1.57 16.67
N ALA A 136 -24.72 0.26 16.85
CA ALA A 136 -25.34 -0.60 15.86
C ALA A 136 -26.86 -0.55 16.04
N GLN A 137 -27.50 0.40 15.37
CA GLN A 137 -28.95 0.42 15.18
C GLN A 137 -29.29 -0.50 14.00
N GLY A 138 -29.13 -1.81 14.18
CA GLY A 138 -29.32 -2.82 13.13
C GLY A 138 -30.62 -3.58 13.30
N GLN A 139 -31.23 -3.97 12.18
CA GLN A 139 -32.23 -5.04 12.15
C GLN A 139 -31.51 -6.37 12.37
N HIS A 140 -32.14 -7.21 13.17
CA HIS A 140 -31.66 -8.53 13.54
C HIS A 140 -32.43 -9.54 12.72
N GLU A 141 -31.78 -10.08 11.70
CA GLU A 141 -32.48 -10.93 10.75
C GLU A 141 -31.76 -12.27 10.63
N PRO A 142 -32.52 -13.38 10.62
CA PRO A 142 -31.97 -14.64 10.20
C PRO A 142 -31.53 -14.48 8.75
N SER A 143 -30.25 -14.69 8.53
CA SER A 143 -29.61 -14.57 7.23
C SER A 143 -28.90 -15.86 6.87
N LYS A 144 -28.54 -15.94 5.60
CA LYS A 144 -27.89 -17.08 4.99
C LYS A 144 -26.47 -16.64 4.65
N ALA A 145 -25.50 -17.07 5.47
CA ALA A 145 -24.10 -16.76 5.25
C ALA A 145 -23.44 -17.80 4.35
N TRP A 146 -22.77 -17.32 3.30
CA TRP A 146 -21.96 -18.16 2.42
C TRP A 146 -20.79 -18.80 3.20
N VAL A 147 -20.74 -20.14 3.23
CA VAL A 147 -19.85 -20.93 4.11
C VAL A 147 -18.49 -21.24 3.48
N ASP A 148 -18.40 -21.32 2.15
CA ASP A 148 -17.18 -21.76 1.48
C ASP A 148 -16.25 -20.57 1.23
N GLN A 149 -15.48 -20.21 2.26
CA GLN A 149 -14.50 -19.13 2.21
C GLN A 149 -13.09 -19.70 2.43
N TRP A 150 -12.14 -19.18 1.67
CA TRP A 150 -10.72 -19.34 1.95
C TRP A 150 -10.36 -18.43 3.12
N VAL A 151 -9.94 -19.00 4.23
CA VAL A 151 -9.67 -18.23 5.45
C VAL A 151 -8.17 -18.09 5.64
N ILE A 152 -7.71 -16.87 5.92
CA ILE A 152 -6.37 -16.63 6.46
C ILE A 152 -6.52 -16.35 7.96
N ASP A 153 -5.78 -17.10 8.77
CA ASP A 153 -5.83 -16.96 10.22
C ASP A 153 -5.05 -15.74 10.72
N PHE A 154 -5.45 -15.27 11.90
CA PHE A 154 -4.69 -14.30 12.66
C PHE A 154 -3.35 -14.89 13.12
N THR A 155 -2.26 -14.34 12.59
CA THR A 155 -0.89 -14.66 13.04
C THR A 155 -0.36 -13.59 14.00
N VAL A 156 -0.81 -12.34 13.83
CA VAL A 156 -0.49 -11.21 14.70
C VAL A 156 -1.39 -11.27 15.93
N THR A 157 -0.82 -11.10 17.13
CA THR A 157 -1.62 -11.06 18.36
C THR A 157 -2.36 -9.73 18.52
N PRO A 158 -3.47 -9.68 19.28
CA PRO A 158 -4.19 -8.44 19.55
C PRO A 158 -3.31 -7.33 20.17
N GLU A 159 -2.35 -7.71 21.03
CA GLU A 159 -1.42 -6.78 21.68
C GLU A 159 -0.41 -6.20 20.69
N ALA A 160 0.09 -7.04 19.78
CA ALA A 160 0.99 -6.63 18.72
C ALA A 160 0.26 -5.68 17.75
N ALA A 161 -0.98 -5.98 17.38
CA ALA A 161 -1.82 -5.11 16.56
C ALA A 161 -2.08 -3.76 17.24
N LEU A 162 -2.45 -3.76 18.53
CA LEU A 162 -2.64 -2.53 19.30
C LEU A 162 -1.36 -1.67 19.35
N THR A 163 -0.21 -2.31 19.52
CA THR A 163 1.09 -1.65 19.53
C THR A 163 1.42 -1.04 18.17
N ALA A 164 1.17 -1.78 17.09
CA ALA A 164 1.33 -1.31 15.72
C ALA A 164 0.42 -0.10 15.43
N MET A 165 -0.86 -0.16 15.81
CA MET A 165 -1.80 0.97 15.66
C MET A 165 -1.32 2.22 16.41
N ARG A 166 -0.89 2.07 17.66
CA ARG A 166 -0.38 3.20 18.47
C ARG A 166 0.89 3.79 17.88
N SER A 167 1.82 2.94 17.44
CA SER A 167 3.07 3.37 16.80
C SER A 167 2.80 4.14 15.50
N HIS A 168 1.90 3.62 14.67
CA HIS A 168 1.47 4.26 13.43
C HIS A 168 0.90 5.66 13.68
N LEU A 169 -0.01 5.80 14.65
CA LEU A 169 -0.58 7.11 14.99
C LEU A 169 0.45 8.11 15.54
N ARG A 170 1.45 7.65 16.30
CA ARG A 170 2.56 8.53 16.76
C ARG A 170 3.39 9.07 15.60
N GLY A 171 3.53 8.32 14.51
CA GLY A 171 4.22 8.77 13.30
C GLY A 171 3.47 9.87 12.54
N LEU A 172 2.17 10.04 12.80
CA LEU A 172 1.32 11.00 12.09
C LEU A 172 1.15 12.31 12.87
N TRP A 173 2.23 13.11 12.93
CA TRP A 173 2.28 14.31 13.78
C TRP A 173 1.14 15.32 13.54
N LEU A 174 0.75 15.55 12.28
CA LEU A 174 -0.32 16.49 11.88
C LEU A 174 -1.75 15.95 12.10
N ARG A 175 -1.90 14.76 12.67
CA ARG A 175 -3.20 14.12 12.91
C ARG A 175 -3.67 14.33 14.36
N PRO A 176 -4.98 14.18 14.64
CA PRO A 176 -5.50 14.23 16.00
C PRO A 176 -4.80 13.22 16.91
N THR A 177 -4.55 13.63 18.15
CA THR A 177 -4.03 12.72 19.18
C THR A 177 -5.18 11.90 19.72
N VAL A 178 -5.14 10.58 19.55
CA VAL A 178 -6.19 9.66 20.03
C VAL A 178 -5.56 8.52 20.81
N GLN A 179 -6.15 8.18 21.96
CA GLN A 179 -5.75 7.01 22.73
C GLN A 179 -6.58 5.80 22.31
N ILE A 180 -5.90 4.72 21.93
CA ILE A 180 -6.55 3.45 21.61
C ILE A 180 -6.53 2.58 22.86
N ALA A 181 -7.70 2.32 23.44
CA ALA A 181 -7.89 1.32 24.48
C ALA A 181 -7.89 -0.09 23.86
N SER A 182 -7.35 -1.09 24.56
CA SER A 182 -7.31 -2.48 24.07
C SER A 182 -8.69 -3.00 23.68
N ARG A 183 -9.70 -2.77 24.54
CA ARG A 183 -11.10 -3.16 24.30
C ARG A 183 -11.76 -2.51 23.08
N ALA A 184 -11.16 -1.46 22.52
CA ALA A 184 -11.70 -0.76 21.35
C ALA A 184 -11.19 -1.33 20.02
N VAL A 185 -10.17 -2.19 20.07
CA VAL A 185 -9.66 -2.91 18.90
C VAL A 185 -10.51 -4.15 18.69
N ARG A 186 -11.05 -4.29 17.48
CA ARG A 186 -11.97 -5.38 17.13
C ARG A 186 -11.29 -6.30 16.14
N GLN A 187 -11.38 -7.59 16.39
CA GLN A 187 -10.88 -8.64 15.52
C GLN A 187 -12.02 -9.10 14.60
N VAL A 188 -11.84 -8.97 13.29
CA VAL A 188 -12.88 -9.27 12.31
C VAL A 188 -12.25 -9.90 11.07
N HIS A 189 -12.85 -10.98 10.58
CA HIS A 189 -12.56 -11.46 9.23
C HIS A 189 -13.39 -10.67 8.22
N VAL A 190 -12.71 -10.02 7.30
CA VAL A 190 -13.32 -9.15 6.28
C VAL A 190 -13.30 -9.87 4.94
N PRO A 191 -14.41 -9.86 4.17
CA PRO A 191 -14.50 -10.61 2.92
C PRO A 191 -13.81 -9.88 1.78
N PHE A 192 -13.10 -10.66 0.97
CA PHE A 192 -12.43 -10.26 -0.24
C PHE A 192 -12.79 -11.21 -1.38
N TRP A 193 -12.87 -10.65 -2.58
CA TRP A 193 -12.86 -11.43 -3.81
C TRP A 193 -11.43 -11.53 -4.29
N ALA A 194 -10.95 -12.75 -4.51
CA ALA A 194 -9.69 -13.00 -5.19
C ALA A 194 -10.02 -13.41 -6.62
N TYR A 195 -9.49 -12.68 -7.60
CA TYR A 195 -9.68 -12.95 -9.01
C TYR A 195 -8.42 -13.46 -9.66
N ASP A 196 -8.57 -14.55 -10.40
CA ASP A 196 -7.54 -15.14 -11.22
C ASP A 196 -7.87 -14.81 -12.68
N VAL A 197 -6.97 -14.09 -13.35
CA VAL A 197 -7.23 -13.59 -14.71
C VAL A 197 -5.96 -13.51 -15.54
N GLN A 198 -6.09 -13.93 -16.80
CA GLN A 198 -5.08 -13.69 -17.82
C GLN A 198 -5.37 -12.36 -18.52
N VAL A 199 -4.32 -11.55 -18.69
CA VAL A 199 -4.41 -10.19 -19.20
C VAL A 199 -3.44 -10.03 -20.37
N TYR A 200 -3.91 -9.37 -21.41
CA TYR A 200 -3.11 -9.00 -22.58
C TYR A 200 -3.16 -7.48 -22.71
N THR A 201 -1.98 -6.87 -22.80
CA THR A 201 -1.82 -5.42 -22.83
C THR A 201 -1.01 -5.05 -24.06
N ASP A 202 -1.65 -4.35 -24.99
CA ASP A 202 -0.96 -3.70 -26.11
C ASP A 202 -0.67 -2.27 -25.71
N TRP A 203 0.59 -1.86 -25.82
CA TRP A 203 1.03 -0.54 -25.43
C TRP A 203 1.85 0.14 -26.50
N ASN A 204 1.71 1.46 -26.52
CA ASN A 204 2.50 2.39 -27.32
C ASN A 204 3.08 3.42 -26.36
N ALA A 205 4.34 3.75 -26.57
CA ALA A 205 5.04 4.73 -25.78
C ALA A 205 5.78 5.74 -26.66
N ASN A 206 5.72 6.99 -26.23
CA ASN A 206 6.59 8.04 -26.74
C ASN A 206 7.57 8.41 -25.63
N ALA A 207 8.86 8.34 -25.92
CA ALA A 207 9.94 8.76 -25.03
C ALA A 207 10.82 9.80 -25.71
N LEU A 208 11.38 10.72 -24.94
CA LEU A 208 12.56 11.48 -25.37
C LEU A 208 13.79 10.75 -24.84
N VAL A 209 14.63 10.27 -25.74
CA VAL A 209 15.87 9.56 -25.41
C VAL A 209 17.05 10.47 -25.71
N GLU A 210 18.00 10.56 -24.77
CA GLU A 210 19.26 11.26 -24.99
C GLU A 210 20.11 10.44 -25.97
N VAL A 211 20.49 11.05 -27.10
CA VAL A 211 21.35 10.40 -28.10
C VAL A 211 22.73 11.05 -28.06
N GLU A 212 23.79 10.25 -28.06
CA GLU A 212 25.16 10.75 -28.10
C GLU A 212 25.46 11.39 -29.46
N ARG A 213 25.99 12.63 -29.46
CA ARG A 213 26.31 13.38 -30.68
C ARG A 213 27.46 12.73 -31.46
N SER A 214 27.38 12.81 -32.78
CA SER A 214 28.54 12.56 -33.65
C SER A 214 29.61 13.64 -33.46
N TRP A 215 30.87 13.33 -33.77
CA TRP A 215 32.02 14.22 -33.53
C TRP A 215 31.81 15.64 -34.10
N TRP A 216 31.23 15.77 -35.30
CA TRP A 216 30.96 17.05 -35.95
C TRP A 216 29.89 17.91 -35.23
N GLN A 217 28.94 17.29 -34.54
CA GLN A 217 27.86 18.00 -33.84
C GLN A 217 28.31 18.56 -32.49
N LYS A 218 29.37 18.01 -31.87
CA LYS A 218 29.93 18.52 -30.60
C LYS A 218 30.62 19.89 -30.77
N LEU A 219 30.96 20.31 -32.00
CA LEU A 219 31.65 21.59 -32.26
C LEU A 219 30.75 22.85 -32.17
N TRP A 220 29.42 22.73 -32.26
CA TRP A 220 28.52 23.87 -32.52
C TRP A 220 27.44 24.14 -31.45
N GLY A 221 27.60 23.63 -30.21
CA GLY A 221 26.69 23.93 -29.08
C GLY A 221 26.22 22.68 -28.33
N GLU A 222 25.38 22.88 -27.30
CA GLU A 222 24.98 21.97 -26.19
C GLU A 222 25.23 20.45 -26.35
N ASP A 223 25.73 19.83 -25.27
CA ASP A 223 26.23 18.45 -25.24
C ASP A 223 25.19 17.34 -25.50
N LYS A 224 23.89 17.64 -25.46
CA LYS A 224 22.81 16.64 -25.48
C LYS A 224 21.69 17.00 -26.47
N ILE A 225 21.20 16.02 -27.23
CA ILE A 225 20.00 16.15 -28.08
C ILE A 225 18.95 15.16 -27.57
N LEU A 226 17.73 15.64 -27.36
CA LEU A 226 16.57 14.82 -27.07
C LEU A 226 15.93 14.37 -28.37
N ARG A 227 15.92 13.06 -28.63
CA ARG A 227 15.23 12.48 -29.78
C ARG A 227 13.92 11.85 -29.34
N GLN A 228 12.83 12.17 -30.01
CA GLN A 228 11.58 11.46 -29.83
C GLN A 228 11.69 10.06 -30.45
N GLN A 229 11.47 9.05 -29.62
CA GLN A 229 11.43 7.65 -29.99
C GLN A 229 10.03 7.11 -29.70
N GLN A 230 9.42 6.53 -30.73
CA GLN A 230 8.15 5.82 -30.61
C GLN A 230 8.47 4.34 -30.41
N MET A 231 7.76 3.73 -29.49
CA MET A 231 7.91 2.33 -29.13
C MET A 231 6.52 1.72 -29.02
N SER A 232 6.41 0.46 -29.36
CA SER A 232 5.23 -0.35 -29.08
C SER A 232 5.66 -1.71 -28.58
N GLY A 233 4.74 -2.39 -27.93
CA GLY A 233 4.96 -3.74 -27.49
C GLY A 233 3.69 -4.33 -26.90
N GLU A 234 3.81 -5.61 -26.58
CA GLU A 234 2.74 -6.41 -26.02
C GLU A 234 3.22 -6.98 -24.70
N ARG A 235 2.29 -7.16 -23.76
CA ARG A 235 2.55 -7.76 -22.47
C ARG A 235 1.43 -8.73 -22.15
N SER A 236 1.80 -9.96 -21.83
CA SER A 236 0.88 -10.98 -21.34
C SER A 236 1.22 -11.31 -19.89
N HIS A 237 0.22 -11.23 -19.00
CA HIS A 237 0.43 -11.45 -17.57
C HIS A 237 -0.76 -12.17 -16.94
N ARG A 238 -0.47 -13.19 -16.13
CA ARG A 238 -1.48 -13.86 -15.29
C ARG A 238 -1.44 -13.26 -13.89
N TYR A 239 -2.58 -12.74 -13.46
CA TYR A 239 -2.81 -12.36 -12.08
C TYR A 239 -3.38 -13.57 -11.33
N ASP A 240 -2.68 -13.99 -10.28
CA ASP A 240 -3.12 -14.99 -9.28
C ASP A 240 -3.48 -14.19 -8.02
N ASP A 241 -4.72 -14.29 -7.58
CA ASP A 241 -5.29 -13.63 -6.41
C ASP A 241 -5.29 -12.09 -6.44
N TRP A 242 -5.84 -11.47 -7.49
CA TRP A 242 -6.11 -10.03 -7.42
C TRP A 242 -7.23 -9.74 -6.41
N LEU A 243 -6.88 -9.17 -5.27
CA LEU A 243 -7.78 -8.93 -4.15
C LEU A 243 -8.63 -7.67 -4.34
N VAL A 244 -9.94 -7.80 -4.15
CA VAL A 244 -10.89 -6.69 -4.03
C VAL A 244 -11.68 -6.86 -2.74
N CYS A 245 -11.66 -5.86 -1.87
CA CYS A 245 -12.42 -5.91 -0.64
C CYS A 245 -13.93 -5.83 -0.93
N ALA A 246 -14.71 -6.77 -0.39
CA ALA A 246 -16.16 -6.81 -0.53
C ALA A 246 -16.90 -6.00 0.57
N SER A 247 -16.14 -5.47 1.53
CA SER A 247 -16.61 -4.64 2.63
C SER A 247 -16.85 -3.20 2.23
N GLN A 248 -17.96 -2.63 2.70
CA GLN A 248 -18.18 -1.17 2.70
C GLN A 248 -17.67 -0.51 3.99
N GLY A 249 -17.39 -1.29 5.04
CA GLY A 249 -16.89 -0.80 6.32
C GLY A 249 -15.39 -0.49 6.34
N VAL A 250 -14.62 -0.96 5.35
CA VAL A 250 -13.19 -0.67 5.17
C VAL A 250 -12.96 0.07 3.84
N PRO A 251 -12.57 1.35 3.85
CA PRO A 251 -12.34 2.11 2.62
C PRO A 251 -11.20 1.53 1.78
N GLU A 252 -11.35 1.53 0.46
CA GLU A 252 -10.35 1.00 -0.48
C GLU A 252 -8.95 1.59 -0.29
N LYS A 253 -8.86 2.89 0.03
CA LYS A 253 -7.58 3.56 0.32
C LYS A 253 -6.86 2.94 1.53
N VAL A 254 -7.61 2.46 2.52
CA VAL A 254 -7.06 1.77 3.69
C VAL A 254 -6.65 0.36 3.29
N VAL A 255 -7.49 -0.37 2.56
CA VAL A 255 -7.21 -1.73 2.08
C VAL A 255 -5.87 -1.81 1.34
N ARG A 256 -5.62 -0.90 0.39
CA ARG A 256 -4.35 -0.85 -0.36
C ARG A 256 -3.10 -0.62 0.51
N GLN A 257 -3.26 -0.05 1.71
CA GLN A 257 -2.15 0.14 2.65
C GLN A 257 -1.85 -1.12 3.47
N LEU A 258 -2.77 -2.08 3.51
CA LEU A 258 -2.68 -3.33 4.28
C LEU A 258 -1.95 -4.45 3.52
N GLU A 259 -1.79 -4.30 2.21
CA GLU A 259 -1.03 -5.23 1.38
C GLU A 259 0.44 -5.30 1.80
N PRO A 260 1.10 -6.47 1.67
CA PRO A 260 0.60 -7.70 1.03
C PRO A 260 -0.24 -8.59 1.97
N PHE A 261 -1.08 -9.43 1.37
CA PHE A 261 -1.69 -10.62 2.00
C PHE A 261 -1.11 -11.86 1.33
N HIS A 262 -0.66 -12.85 2.10
CA HIS A 262 -0.13 -14.08 1.51
C HIS A 262 -1.25 -15.11 1.38
N THR A 263 -2.02 -14.99 0.29
CA THR A 263 -3.17 -15.85 -0.01
C THR A 263 -2.84 -17.36 -0.05
N GLN A 264 -1.57 -17.70 -0.25
CA GLN A 264 -1.04 -19.06 -0.20
C GLN A 264 -1.17 -19.72 1.18
N ALA A 265 -1.28 -18.93 2.26
CA ALA A 265 -1.50 -19.43 3.61
C ALA A 265 -2.98 -19.72 3.91
N ALA A 266 -3.88 -19.41 2.97
CA ALA A 266 -5.30 -19.61 3.17
C ALA A 266 -5.66 -21.10 3.15
N HIS A 267 -6.69 -21.46 3.91
CA HIS A 267 -7.24 -22.82 3.95
C HIS A 267 -8.76 -22.78 3.87
N GLU A 268 -9.38 -23.89 3.43
CA GLU A 268 -10.83 -24.01 3.45
C GLU A 268 -11.29 -24.38 4.85
N GLY A 269 -12.27 -23.64 5.36
CA GLY A 269 -12.82 -23.91 6.68
C GLY A 269 -13.80 -22.85 7.14
N PRO A 270 -14.55 -23.14 8.22
CA PRO A 270 -15.35 -22.12 8.86
C PRO A 270 -14.43 -21.02 9.42
N VAL A 271 -14.92 -19.79 9.37
CA VAL A 271 -14.26 -18.66 10.00
C VAL A 271 -14.46 -18.74 11.52
N ASP A 272 -13.36 -18.74 12.26
CA ASP A 272 -13.41 -18.63 13.72
C ASP A 272 -13.51 -17.15 14.13
N GLY A 273 -14.66 -16.78 14.71
CA GLY A 273 -14.91 -15.45 15.26
C GLY A 273 -15.80 -14.56 14.37
N PRO A 274 -15.81 -13.23 14.62
CA PRO A 274 -16.67 -12.32 13.88
C PRO A 274 -16.31 -12.25 12.40
N LEU A 275 -17.32 -12.46 11.54
CA LEU A 275 -17.20 -12.42 10.09
C LEU A 275 -18.08 -11.30 9.53
N GLU A 276 -17.52 -10.46 8.67
CA GLU A 276 -18.33 -9.56 7.83
C GLU A 276 -18.83 -10.33 6.60
N MET A 277 -20.10 -10.15 6.25
CA MET A 277 -20.75 -10.86 5.14
C MET A 277 -20.43 -10.28 3.77
N GLY A 278 -19.99 -9.02 3.72
CA GLY A 278 -19.71 -8.30 2.49
C GLY A 278 -21.00 -7.87 1.80
N THR A 279 -20.97 -6.69 1.20
CA THR A 279 -22.14 -6.12 0.51
C THR A 279 -21.91 -6.02 -0.99
N LEU A 280 -20.65 -6.06 -1.42
CA LEU A 280 -20.27 -5.95 -2.82
C LEU A 280 -20.20 -7.36 -3.43
N GLY A 281 -21.08 -7.65 -4.38
CA GLY A 281 -21.10 -8.95 -5.06
C GLY A 281 -19.90 -9.17 -5.99
N PRO A 282 -19.57 -10.42 -6.34
CA PRO A 282 -18.39 -10.76 -7.13
C PRO A 282 -18.42 -10.18 -8.55
N ARG A 283 -19.58 -10.03 -9.20
CA ARG A 283 -19.64 -9.34 -10.50
C ARG A 283 -19.48 -7.83 -10.38
N GLN A 284 -19.99 -7.24 -9.29
CA GLN A 284 -19.89 -5.79 -9.06
C GLN A 284 -18.46 -5.38 -8.67
N ALA A 285 -17.72 -6.27 -8.00
CA ALA A 285 -16.32 -6.07 -7.67
C ALA A 285 -15.36 -6.23 -8.87
N TRP A 286 -15.76 -6.98 -9.91
CA TRP A 286 -14.91 -7.25 -11.07
C TRP A 286 -14.42 -5.98 -11.81
N PRO A 287 -15.25 -4.97 -12.12
CA PRO A 287 -14.77 -3.71 -12.69
C PRO A 287 -13.73 -2.99 -11.82
N LEU A 288 -13.78 -3.13 -10.49
CA LEU A 288 -12.78 -2.56 -9.58
C LEU A 288 -11.45 -3.31 -9.71
N ALA A 289 -11.49 -4.64 -9.83
CA ALA A 289 -10.32 -5.45 -10.13
C ALA A 289 -9.69 -5.02 -11.48
N GLN A 290 -10.50 -4.91 -12.54
CA GLN A 290 -10.04 -4.47 -13.85
C GLN A 290 -9.40 -3.08 -13.80
N ALA A 291 -9.98 -2.12 -13.08
CA ALA A 291 -9.40 -0.78 -12.93
C ALA A 291 -8.05 -0.81 -12.20
N GLY A 292 -7.94 -1.63 -11.16
CA GLY A 292 -6.70 -1.86 -10.43
C GLY A 292 -5.61 -2.49 -11.29
N ILE A 293 -5.96 -3.58 -11.98
CA ILE A 293 -5.06 -4.31 -12.88
C ILE A 293 -4.62 -3.44 -14.05
N ARG A 294 -5.52 -2.70 -14.71
CA ARG A 294 -5.15 -1.75 -15.80
C ARG A 294 -4.10 -0.76 -15.33
N ARG A 295 -4.27 -0.19 -14.12
CA ARG A 295 -3.28 0.74 -13.55
C ARG A 295 -1.94 0.04 -13.30
N HIS A 296 -1.97 -1.19 -12.78
CA HIS A 296 -0.77 -1.98 -12.54
C HIS A 296 -0.04 -2.34 -13.83
N GLU A 297 -0.76 -2.75 -14.88
CA GLU A 297 -0.21 -3.03 -16.21
C GLU A 297 0.50 -1.80 -16.80
N PHE A 298 -0.14 -0.62 -16.81
CA PHE A 298 0.52 0.59 -17.36
C PHE A 298 1.74 1.03 -16.55
N VAL A 299 1.76 0.83 -15.24
CA VAL A 299 2.95 1.07 -14.41
C VAL A 299 4.04 0.04 -14.75
N SER A 300 3.66 -1.22 -14.94
CA SER A 300 4.58 -2.31 -15.30
C SER A 300 5.21 -2.09 -16.68
N CYS A 301 4.40 -1.83 -17.72
CA CYS A 301 4.89 -1.50 -19.06
C CYS A 301 5.83 -0.30 -19.02
N ARG A 302 5.48 0.75 -18.26
CA ARG A 302 6.35 1.92 -18.08
C ARG A 302 7.70 1.53 -17.47
N ASN A 303 7.71 0.67 -16.46
CA ASN A 303 8.95 0.23 -15.81
C ASN A 303 9.78 -0.66 -16.74
N ASP A 304 9.14 -1.56 -17.50
CA ASP A 304 9.80 -2.44 -18.48
C ASP A 304 10.48 -1.60 -19.57
N ILE A 305 9.81 -0.56 -20.09
CA ILE A 305 10.38 0.38 -21.08
C ILE A 305 11.60 1.10 -20.50
N LYS A 306 11.49 1.65 -19.28
CA LYS A 306 12.63 2.35 -18.65
C LYS A 306 13.83 1.44 -18.46
N ALA A 307 13.59 0.21 -18.02
CA ALA A 307 14.65 -0.76 -17.80
C ALA A 307 15.34 -1.14 -19.12
N ARG A 308 14.56 -1.37 -20.18
CA ARG A 308 15.08 -1.73 -21.50
C ARG A 308 15.85 -0.59 -22.17
N GLU A 309 15.30 0.62 -22.14
CA GLU A 309 15.85 1.79 -22.85
C GLU A 309 16.76 2.66 -21.97
N GLN A 310 17.05 2.22 -20.74
CA GLN A 310 17.90 2.93 -19.76
C GLN A 310 17.49 4.39 -19.50
N ILE A 311 16.18 4.68 -19.59
CA ILE A 311 15.63 6.03 -19.40
C ILE A 311 15.68 6.37 -17.91
N GLN A 312 16.52 7.35 -17.55
CA GLN A 312 16.73 7.77 -16.15
C GLN A 312 15.69 8.79 -15.64
N GLN A 313 15.00 9.51 -16.53
CA GLN A 313 14.06 10.58 -16.16
C GLN A 313 12.66 10.38 -16.74
N ASP A 314 11.65 10.49 -15.88
CA ASP A 314 10.25 10.17 -16.19
C ASP A 314 9.52 11.21 -17.02
N HIS A 315 10.04 12.44 -17.11
CA HIS A 315 9.29 13.62 -17.57
C HIS A 315 8.80 13.51 -19.02
N HIS A 316 9.33 12.56 -19.79
CA HIS A 316 9.06 12.45 -21.22
C HIS A 316 8.54 11.08 -21.66
N LEU A 317 8.25 10.15 -20.73
CA LEU A 317 7.72 8.84 -21.07
C LEU A 317 6.19 8.82 -20.91
N ARG A 318 5.47 8.80 -22.04
CA ARG A 318 4.02 8.60 -22.07
C ARG A 318 3.73 7.20 -22.59
N VAL A 319 3.03 6.39 -21.81
CA VAL A 319 2.58 5.04 -22.17
C VAL A 319 1.06 5.07 -22.25
N ALA A 320 0.50 4.59 -23.36
CA ALA A 320 -0.93 4.44 -23.59
C ALA A 320 -1.18 3.11 -24.31
N GLY A 321 -2.39 2.58 -24.25
CA GLY A 321 -2.67 1.27 -24.80
C GLY A 321 -4.05 0.73 -24.47
N ALA A 322 -4.30 -0.50 -24.92
CA ALA A 322 -5.48 -1.27 -24.58
C ALA A 322 -5.09 -2.40 -23.63
N VAL A 323 -6.00 -2.76 -22.72
CA VAL A 323 -5.85 -3.92 -21.84
C VAL A 323 -7.08 -4.78 -22.01
N GLU A 324 -6.87 -6.02 -22.41
CA GLU A 324 -7.88 -7.03 -22.60
C GLU A 324 -7.78 -8.08 -21.49
N PHE A 325 -8.93 -8.60 -21.10
CA PHE A 325 -9.07 -9.54 -19.99
C PHE A 325 -9.74 -10.80 -20.52
N ASP A 326 -9.14 -11.96 -20.25
CA ASP A 326 -9.83 -13.24 -20.43
C ASP A 326 -10.97 -13.39 -19.42
N GLN A 327 -11.77 -14.45 -19.58
CA GLN A 327 -12.81 -14.78 -18.60
C GLN A 327 -12.17 -15.05 -17.23
N PRO A 328 -12.48 -14.26 -16.20
CA PRO A 328 -11.88 -14.44 -14.89
C PRO A 328 -12.55 -15.58 -14.14
N THR A 329 -11.74 -16.28 -13.36
CA THR A 329 -12.21 -17.11 -12.26
C THR A 329 -12.07 -16.34 -10.95
N GLY A 330 -12.76 -16.78 -9.92
CA GLY A 330 -12.62 -16.17 -8.61
C GLY A 330 -13.05 -17.05 -7.46
N LYS A 331 -12.68 -16.60 -6.27
CA LYS A 331 -12.99 -17.24 -4.99
C LYS A 331 -13.23 -16.20 -3.91
N SER A 332 -13.99 -16.61 -2.89
CA SER A 332 -14.24 -15.81 -1.70
C SER A 332 -13.14 -16.06 -0.67
N MET A 333 -12.57 -15.00 -0.13
CA MET A 333 -11.56 -15.06 0.94
C MET A 333 -12.00 -14.26 2.16
N ALA A 334 -11.73 -14.78 3.35
CA ALA A 334 -11.92 -14.12 4.63
C ALA A 334 -10.55 -13.70 5.18
N LEU A 335 -10.24 -12.41 5.12
CA LEU A 335 -8.93 -11.89 5.52
C LEU A 335 -8.96 -11.32 6.95
N PRO A 336 -7.94 -11.61 7.78
CA PRO A 336 -7.94 -11.28 9.20
C PRO A 336 -7.57 -9.82 9.38
N LEU A 337 -8.47 -8.98 9.89
CA LEU A 337 -8.21 -7.56 10.15
C LEU A 337 -8.47 -7.19 11.61
N TYR A 338 -7.57 -6.40 12.18
CA TYR A 338 -7.83 -5.66 13.41
C TYR A 338 -8.29 -4.25 13.08
N ILE A 339 -9.45 -3.85 13.57
CA ILE A 339 -10.08 -2.57 13.23
C ILE A 339 -10.28 -1.74 14.49
N PHE A 340 -9.77 -0.51 14.45
CA PHE A 340 -10.10 0.53 15.40
C PHE A 340 -10.76 1.70 14.67
N SER A 341 -11.96 2.05 15.09
CA SER A 341 -12.74 3.15 14.51
C SER A 341 -13.30 4.04 15.60
N THR A 342 -13.19 5.35 15.40
CA THR A 342 -13.73 6.36 16.30
C THR A 342 -14.14 7.63 15.54
N LYS A 343 -15.00 8.44 16.15
CA LYS A 343 -15.37 9.76 15.62
C LYS A 343 -14.49 10.82 16.29
N THR A 344 -13.80 11.60 15.47
CA THR A 344 -13.10 12.80 15.94
C THR A 344 -13.89 14.05 15.56
N VAL A 345 -13.53 15.20 16.15
CA VAL A 345 -14.10 16.51 15.77
C VAL A 345 -13.85 16.84 14.29
N TRP A 346 -12.79 16.26 13.69
CA TRP A 346 -12.36 16.49 12.32
C TRP A 346 -12.90 15.48 11.31
N GLY A 347 -13.72 14.53 11.76
CA GLY A 347 -14.29 13.47 10.93
C GLY A 347 -14.08 12.06 11.48
N PRO A 348 -14.57 11.04 10.74
CA PRO A 348 -14.37 9.65 11.11
C PRO A 348 -12.89 9.29 10.99
N MET A 349 -12.41 8.51 11.94
CA MET A 349 -11.05 8.01 11.99
C MET A 349 -11.08 6.49 12.05
N GLN A 350 -10.32 5.84 11.18
CA GLN A 350 -10.16 4.39 11.18
C GLN A 350 -8.68 4.02 11.03
N VAL A 351 -8.24 3.07 11.84
CA VAL A 351 -6.93 2.44 11.77
C VAL A 351 -7.15 0.93 11.69
N VAL A 352 -6.55 0.31 10.70
CA VAL A 352 -6.69 -1.11 10.42
C VAL A 352 -5.30 -1.74 10.40
N VAL A 353 -5.19 -2.93 10.95
CA VAL A 353 -3.96 -3.73 10.90
C VAL A 353 -4.28 -5.05 10.23
N ASN A 354 -3.44 -5.43 9.27
CA ASN A 354 -3.42 -6.75 8.68
C ASN A 354 -3.06 -7.78 9.77
N GLY A 355 -4.00 -8.67 10.11
CA GLY A 355 -3.85 -9.68 11.15
C GLY A 355 -2.88 -10.82 10.80
N GLU A 356 -2.42 -10.88 9.55
CA GLU A 356 -1.41 -11.82 9.09
C GLU A 356 0.00 -11.19 9.17
N THR A 357 0.17 -10.00 8.59
CA THR A 357 1.50 -9.38 8.39
C THR A 357 1.84 -8.28 9.40
N GLY A 358 0.85 -7.71 10.08
CA GLY A 358 1.01 -6.57 10.98
C GLY A 358 1.10 -5.22 10.26
N GLN A 359 0.94 -5.21 8.94
CA GLN A 359 0.92 -3.99 8.13
C GLN A 359 -0.25 -3.07 8.54
N VAL A 360 0.02 -1.77 8.69
CA VAL A 360 -0.97 -0.81 9.20
C VAL A 360 -1.46 0.12 8.09
N GLY A 361 -2.77 0.16 7.92
CA GLY A 361 -3.48 1.10 7.05
C GLY A 361 -4.34 2.04 7.87
N SER A 362 -4.52 3.28 7.42
CA SER A 362 -5.36 4.22 8.15
C SER A 362 -6.02 5.27 7.28
N ASN A 363 -7.18 5.73 7.72
CA ASN A 363 -7.84 6.93 7.25
C ASN A 363 -8.03 7.87 8.46
N VAL A 364 -7.09 8.79 8.65
CA VAL A 364 -7.09 9.71 9.79
C VAL A 364 -7.18 11.15 9.26
N PRO A 365 -8.18 11.96 9.67
CA PRO A 365 -8.30 13.35 9.21
C PRO A 365 -7.14 14.21 9.71
N TYR A 366 -6.86 15.32 9.03
CA TYR A 366 -5.87 16.30 9.53
C TYR A 366 -6.45 17.06 10.73
N SER A 367 -5.60 17.39 11.70
CA SER A 367 -5.99 18.26 12.81
C SER A 367 -5.71 19.71 12.44
N LEU A 368 -6.76 20.54 12.29
CA LEU A 368 -6.57 21.96 11.95
C LEU A 368 -5.74 22.67 13.03
N VAL A 369 -5.93 22.34 14.31
CA VAL A 369 -5.17 22.89 15.43
C VAL A 369 -3.66 22.63 15.29
N LYS A 370 -3.25 21.50 14.71
CA LYS A 370 -1.83 21.20 14.45
C LYS A 370 -1.34 21.74 13.11
N LEU A 371 -2.24 21.93 12.14
CA LEU A 371 -1.89 22.37 10.80
C LEU A 371 -1.70 23.90 10.73
N ILE A 372 -2.55 24.67 11.43
CA ILE A 372 -2.49 26.15 11.48
C ILE A 372 -1.09 26.67 11.87
N PRO A 373 -0.45 26.24 12.97
CA PRO A 373 0.86 26.76 13.35
C PRO A 373 1.95 26.40 12.33
N VAL A 374 1.85 25.23 11.69
CA VAL A 374 2.80 24.80 10.64
C VAL A 374 2.65 25.66 9.39
N ALA A 375 1.41 25.95 8.98
CA ALA A 375 1.14 26.83 7.85
C ALA A 375 1.62 28.27 8.14
N PHE A 376 1.40 28.77 9.36
CA PHE A 376 1.88 30.09 9.78
C PHE A 376 3.41 30.17 9.78
N MET A 377 4.09 29.16 10.33
CA MET A 377 5.56 29.07 10.30
C MET A 377 6.10 28.98 8.87
N ALA A 378 5.45 28.23 7.98
CA ALA A 378 5.83 28.16 6.57
C ALA A 378 5.66 29.52 5.87
N LEU A 379 4.57 30.24 6.15
CA LEU A 379 4.35 31.58 5.61
C LEU A 379 5.42 32.57 6.10
N LEU A 380 5.74 32.56 7.40
CA LEU A 380 6.82 33.39 7.97
C LEU A 380 8.18 33.09 7.35
N LEU A 381 8.47 31.81 7.06
CA LEU A 381 9.71 31.42 6.41
C LEU A 381 9.77 31.94 4.96
N LEU A 382 8.66 31.84 4.23
CA LEU A 382 8.56 32.36 2.86
C LEU A 382 8.69 33.88 2.81
N THR A 383 8.06 34.61 3.74
CA THR A 383 8.20 36.07 3.82
C THR A 383 9.64 36.47 4.16
N LEU A 384 10.29 35.77 5.09
CA LEU A 384 11.69 36.00 5.43
C LEU A 384 12.62 35.76 4.23
N ILE A 385 12.44 34.66 3.51
CA ILE A 385 13.20 34.36 2.29
C ILE A 385 13.00 35.49 1.27
N GLY A 386 11.76 35.91 1.05
CA GLY A 386 11.44 37.02 0.15
C GLY A 386 12.13 38.32 0.52
N VAL A 387 12.12 38.69 1.81
CA VAL A 387 12.81 39.90 2.32
C VAL A 387 14.32 39.81 2.12
N ILE A 388 14.93 38.65 2.38
CA ILE A 388 16.38 38.45 2.19
C ILE A 388 16.74 38.54 0.69
N THR A 389 15.96 37.92 -0.20
CA THR A 389 16.22 37.95 -1.65
C THR A 389 16.01 39.34 -2.24
N CYS A 390 14.94 40.04 -1.86
CA CYS A 390 14.65 41.39 -2.36
C CYS A 390 15.57 42.44 -1.74
N GLY A 391 15.86 42.36 -0.44
CA GLY A 391 16.80 43.24 0.25
C GLY A 391 18.24 43.05 -0.23
N GLY A 392 18.65 41.81 -0.49
CA GLY A 392 19.94 41.51 -1.12
C GLY A 392 20.06 42.10 -2.52
N ALA A 393 19.02 41.96 -3.35
CA ALA A 393 18.99 42.58 -4.67
C ALA A 393 19.08 44.11 -4.61
N PHE A 394 18.41 44.74 -3.64
CA PHE A 394 18.48 46.18 -3.43
C PHE A 394 19.89 46.66 -3.06
N LEU A 395 20.58 45.98 -2.12
CA LEU A 395 21.94 46.34 -1.72
C LEU A 395 22.95 46.17 -2.87
N VAL A 396 22.81 45.12 -3.69
CA VAL A 396 23.63 44.93 -4.89
C VAL A 396 23.39 46.07 -5.88
N TYR A 397 22.13 46.43 -6.12
CA TYR A 397 21.79 47.52 -7.05
C TYR A 397 22.31 48.87 -6.55
N ALA A 398 22.15 49.16 -5.26
CA ALA A 398 22.69 50.36 -4.63
C ALA A 398 24.23 50.42 -4.70
N GLY A 399 24.91 49.28 -4.52
CA GLY A 399 26.36 49.16 -4.67
C GLY A 399 26.83 49.45 -6.11
N LEU A 400 26.14 48.88 -7.11
CA LEU A 400 26.43 49.14 -8.52
C LEU A 400 26.19 50.61 -8.90
N ALA A 401 25.10 51.21 -8.42
CA ALA A 401 24.82 52.63 -8.63
C ALA A 401 25.88 53.53 -7.99
N ALA A 402 26.29 53.23 -6.76
CA ALA A 402 27.36 53.97 -6.07
C ALA A 402 28.71 53.84 -6.79
N PHE A 403 29.04 52.64 -7.29
CA PHE A 403 30.25 52.41 -8.08
C PHE A 403 30.24 53.20 -9.39
N ALA A 404 29.11 53.22 -10.10
CA ALA A 404 28.96 54.01 -11.32
C ALA A 404 29.18 55.51 -11.07
N VAL A 405 28.56 56.06 -10.01
CA VAL A 405 28.74 57.47 -9.62
C VAL A 405 30.20 57.77 -9.24
N TRP A 406 30.84 56.88 -8.50
CA TRP A 406 32.26 57.02 -8.15
C TRP A 406 33.15 57.01 -9.40
N GLN A 407 32.88 56.11 -10.33
CA GLN A 407 33.63 56.00 -11.59
C GLN A 407 33.47 57.28 -12.43
N THR A 408 32.25 57.79 -12.60
CA THR A 408 32.01 59.05 -13.32
C THR A 408 32.76 60.22 -12.68
N ARG A 409 32.84 60.25 -11.34
CA ARG A 409 33.60 61.28 -10.62
C ARG A 409 35.11 61.13 -10.81
N GLN A 410 35.63 59.91 -10.86
CA GLN A 410 37.05 59.66 -11.15
C GLN A 410 37.41 60.09 -12.57
N ASP A 411 36.53 59.83 -13.54
CA ASP A 411 36.73 60.27 -14.92
C ASP A 411 36.75 61.81 -15.02
N GLN A 412 35.84 62.51 -14.32
CA GLN A 412 35.85 63.98 -14.27
C GLN A 412 37.11 64.56 -13.64
N LEU A 413 37.63 63.96 -12.55
CA LEU A 413 38.86 64.42 -11.93
C LEU A 413 40.09 64.22 -12.83
N ARG A 414 40.12 63.13 -13.61
CA ARG A 414 41.17 62.87 -14.59
C ARG A 414 41.12 63.87 -15.75
N ASP A 415 39.91 64.23 -16.20
CA ASP A 415 39.73 65.29 -17.19
C ASP A 415 40.18 66.66 -16.65
N GLU A 416 39.88 67.01 -15.39
CA GLU A 416 40.36 68.25 -14.77
C GLU A 416 41.90 68.31 -14.63
N GLU A 417 42.55 67.21 -14.24
CA GLU A 417 44.03 67.14 -14.18
C GLU A 417 44.67 67.31 -15.57
N THR A 418 44.11 66.67 -16.61
CA THR A 418 44.62 66.84 -17.98
C THR A 418 44.42 68.25 -18.55
N PHE A 419 43.41 69.00 -18.10
CA PHE A 419 43.23 70.40 -18.48
C PHE A 419 44.23 71.33 -17.78
N LEU A 420 44.65 71.02 -16.56
CA LEU A 420 45.63 71.83 -15.81
C LEU A 420 47.06 71.65 -16.31
N ASP A 421 47.41 70.49 -16.87
CA ASP A 421 48.73 70.23 -17.46
C ASP A 421 48.91 70.79 -18.88
N ALA A 422 47.84 71.26 -19.52
CA ALA A 422 47.82 71.74 -20.91
C ALA A 422 47.83 73.28 -21.07
N GLY A 423 47.83 74.03 -19.97
CA GLY A 423 47.93 75.51 -19.94
C GLY A 423 49.22 75.97 -19.30
#